data_AF-A0A954A5V4-F1
#
_entry.id   AF-A0A954A5V4-F1
#
_cell.length_a   1.000
_cell.length_b   1.000
_cell.length_c   1.000
_cell.angle_alpha   90.00
_cell.angle_beta   90.00
_cell.angle_gamma   90.00
#
_symmetry.space_group_name_H-M   'P 1'
#
loop_
_entity.id
_entity.type
_entity.pdbx_description
1 polymer ?
#
loop_
_entity_poly.entity_id
_entity_poly.type
_entity_poly.pdbx_seq_one_letter_code
_entity_poly.pdbx_strand_id
1 'polypeptide(L)' 'MIHLTEEHRDIREMVADFSDNELAPNAESIDEHSRFPSDALAQLGELGLLGAALPEEVGGGG' A
#
# COMPACT_ATOMS: atom_id res chain seq x y z
N MET A 1 9.92 21.39 11.85
CA MET A 1 8.80 21.00 10.97
C MET A 1 9.36 19.95 10.02
N ILE A 2 8.76 18.77 9.94
CA ILE A 2 9.25 17.70 9.04
C ILE A 2 8.81 18.07 7.62
N HIS A 3 9.76 18.18 6.69
CA HIS A 3 9.48 18.36 5.26
C HIS A 3 9.65 17.02 4.54
N LEU A 4 8.70 16.68 3.68
CA LEU A 4 8.81 15.51 2.81
C LEU A 4 9.81 15.78 1.70
N THR A 5 10.69 14.81 1.43
CA THR A 5 11.51 14.75 0.22
C THR A 5 10.60 14.54 -0.99
N GLU A 6 11.17 14.66 -2.19
CA GLU A 6 10.45 14.32 -3.44
C GLU A 6 10.01 12.85 -3.42
N GLU A 7 10.92 11.94 -3.12
CA GLU A 7 10.64 10.50 -2.96
C GLU A 7 9.50 10.22 -1.96
N HIS A 8 9.47 10.89 -0.80
CA HIS A 8 8.36 10.73 0.15
C HIS A 8 7.02 11.21 -0.41
N ARG A 9 7.01 12.22 -1.31
CA ARG A 9 5.78 12.68 -1.97
C ARG A 9 5.33 11.69 -3.01
N ASP A 10 6.25 11.11 -3.77
CA ASP A 10 5.95 10.13 -4.81
C ASP A 10 5.36 8.85 -4.19
N ILE A 11 5.97 8.34 -3.12
CA ILE A 11 5.42 7.20 -2.35
C ILE A 11 4.02 7.53 -1.83
N ARG A 12 3.81 8.74 -1.31
CA ARG A 12 2.50 9.15 -0.80
C ARG A 12 1.45 9.20 -1.90
N GLU A 13 1.80 9.69 -3.08
CA GLU A 13 0.89 9.76 -4.23
C GLU A 13 0.53 8.35 -4.71
N MET A 14 1.50 7.46 -4.83
CA MET A 14 1.27 6.06 -5.17
C MET A 14 0.34 5.34 -4.17
N VAL A 15 0.55 5.56 -2.86
CA VAL A 15 -0.30 4.98 -1.81
C VAL A 15 -1.72 5.57 -1.84
N ALA A 16 -1.86 6.87 -2.14
CA ALA A 16 -3.16 7.52 -2.27
C ALA A 16 -3.94 6.94 -3.46
N ASP A 17 -3.31 6.84 -4.63
CA ASP A 17 -3.92 6.26 -5.82
C ASP A 17 -4.35 4.81 -5.61
N PHE A 18 -3.51 3.99 -4.96
CA PHE A 18 -3.89 2.62 -4.60
C PHE A 18 -5.08 2.59 -3.64
N SER A 19 -5.07 3.46 -2.62
CA SER A 19 -6.15 3.50 -1.62
C SER A 19 -7.49 3.91 -2.24
N ASP A 20 -7.47 4.91 -3.12
CA ASP A 20 -8.68 5.44 -3.75
C ASP A 20 -9.27 4.47 -4.78
N ASN A 21 -8.43 3.72 -5.50
CA ASN A 21 -8.88 2.83 -6.58
C ASN A 21 -9.13 1.39 -6.12
N GLU A 22 -8.34 0.85 -5.18
CA GLU A 22 -8.41 -0.57 -4.80
C GLU A 22 -9.02 -0.80 -3.42
N LEU A 23 -8.77 0.08 -2.44
CA LEU A 23 -9.26 -0.12 -1.07
C LEU A 23 -10.63 0.52 -0.85
N ALA A 24 -10.78 1.81 -1.16
CA ALA A 24 -11.99 2.58 -0.85
C ALA A 24 -13.27 1.99 -1.47
N PRO A 25 -13.28 1.54 -2.75
CA PRO A 25 -14.48 0.94 -3.35
C PRO A 25 -14.89 -0.38 -2.71
N ASN A 26 -13.95 -1.10 -2.10
CA ASN A 26 -14.15 -2.44 -1.54
C ASN A 26 -14.35 -2.43 -0.02
N ALA A 27 -14.12 -1.30 0.65
CA ALA A 27 -14.07 -1.20 2.11
C ALA A 27 -15.38 -1.64 2.80
N GLU A 28 -16.53 -1.19 2.29
CA GLU A 28 -17.85 -1.54 2.86
C GLU A 28 -18.11 -3.05 2.78
N SER A 29 -17.85 -3.66 1.62
CA SER A 29 -18.01 -5.11 1.45
C SER A 29 -17.06 -5.91 2.35
N ILE A 30 -15.81 -5.47 2.46
CA ILE A 30 -14.81 -6.09 3.34
C ILE A 30 -15.28 -6.11 4.79
N ASP A 31 -15.80 -4.99 5.28
CA ASP A 31 -16.34 -4.85 6.64
C ASP A 31 -17.57 -5.74 6.85
N GLU A 32 -18.58 -5.60 5.99
CA GLU A 32 -19.85 -6.34 6.08
C GLU A 32 -19.63 -7.86 6.12
N HIS A 33 -18.68 -8.35 5.31
CA HIS A 33 -18.39 -9.78 5.20
C HIS A 33 -17.27 -10.25 6.12
N SER A 34 -16.66 -9.34 6.91
CA SER A 34 -15.48 -9.62 7.73
C SER A 34 -14.37 -10.34 6.93
N ARG A 35 -14.18 -9.94 5.67
CA ARG A 35 -13.25 -10.61 4.74
C ARG A 35 -11.83 -10.12 4.97
N PHE A 36 -10.86 -11.03 4.97
CA PHE A 36 -9.45 -10.64 4.90
C PHE A 36 -9.10 -10.20 3.45
N PRO A 37 -8.57 -8.99 3.22
CA PRO A 37 -8.32 -8.46 1.88
C PRO A 37 -6.98 -8.97 1.31
N SER A 38 -6.87 -10.28 1.11
CA SER A 38 -5.64 -10.92 0.60
C SER A 38 -5.19 -10.35 -0.75
N ASP A 39 -6.14 -10.04 -1.62
CA ASP A 39 -5.87 -9.59 -2.99
C ASP A 39 -5.21 -8.20 -2.97
N ALA A 40 -5.73 -7.28 -2.15
CA ALA A 40 -5.16 -5.95 -1.97
C ALA A 40 -3.77 -6.02 -1.34
N LEU A 41 -3.55 -6.92 -0.37
CA LEU A 41 -2.24 -7.12 0.23
C LEU A 41 -1.21 -7.70 -0.75
N ALA A 42 -1.63 -8.61 -1.64
CA ALA A 42 -0.77 -9.13 -2.68
C ALA A 42 -0.34 -8.01 -3.65
N GLN A 43 -1.28 -7.17 -4.09
CA GLN A 43 -0.97 -6.01 -4.94
C GLN A 43 -0.03 -5.02 -4.26
N LEU A 44 -0.22 -4.72 -2.96
CA LEU A 44 0.71 -3.87 -2.20
C LEU A 44 2.12 -4.46 -2.12
N GLY A 45 2.25 -5.79 -2.09
CA GLY A 45 3.54 -6.48 -2.17
C GLY A 45 4.20 -6.31 -3.54
N GLU A 46 3.44 -6.44 -4.64
CA GLU A 46 3.96 -6.21 -5.99
C GLU A 46 4.41 -4.76 -6.22
N LEU A 47 3.79 -3.80 -5.53
CA LEU A 47 4.19 -2.39 -5.54
C LEU A 47 5.41 -2.08 -4.65
N GLY A 48 5.95 -3.07 -3.92
CA GLY A 48 7.05 -2.86 -2.96
C GLY A 48 6.66 -2.08 -1.71
N LEU A 49 5.36 -1.81 -1.51
CA LEU A 49 4.84 -1.03 -0.38
C LEU A 49 4.70 -1.90 0.87
N LEU A 50 4.48 -3.21 0.70
CA LEU A 50 4.46 -4.16 1.81
C LEU A 50 5.89 -4.54 2.20
N GLY A 51 6.41 -3.93 3.27
CA GLY A 51 7.80 -4.12 3.68
C GLY A 51 8.77 -3.13 3.05
N ALA A 52 8.31 -1.92 2.72
CA ALA A 52 9.12 -0.85 2.11
C ALA A 52 10.40 -0.47 2.87
N ALA A 53 10.51 -0.81 4.16
CA ALA A 53 11.70 -0.57 4.96
C ALA A 53 12.60 -1.80 5.14
N LEU A 54 12.22 -2.93 4.52
CA LEU A 54 12.97 -4.18 4.57
C LEU A 54 13.84 -4.31 3.30
N PRO A 55 15.01 -4.94 3.42
CA PRO A 55 15.89 -5.16 2.27
C PRO A 55 15.24 -6.02 1.17
N GLU A 56 15.56 -5.72 -0.09
CA GLU A 56 15.16 -6.54 -1.24
C GLU A 56 15.56 -8.03 -1.10
N GLU A 57 16.69 -8.36 -0.45
CA GLU A 57 17.15 -9.75 -0.35
C GLU A 57 16.24 -10.64 0.50
N VAL A 58 15.39 -10.03 1.33
CA VAL A 58 14.35 -10.73 2.11
C VAL A 58 12.95 -10.52 1.54
N GLY A 59 12.85 -9.96 0.33
CA GLY A 59 11.59 -9.65 -0.34
C GLY A 59 10.93 -8.35 0.12
N GLY A 60 11.70 -7.42 0.70
CA GLY A 60 11.24 -6.06 0.98
C GLY A 60 11.36 -5.13 -0.23
N GLY A 61 10.93 -3.88 -0.05
CA GLY A 61 10.88 -2.87 -1.12
C GLY A 61 11.95 -1.78 -1.05
N GLY A 62 12.97 -1.93 -0.19
CA GLY A 62 14.01 -0.92 0.02
C GLY A 62 15.42 -1.49 0.22
#